data_AF-A0A2S5RCV4-F1
#
_entry.id   AF-A0A2S5RCV4-F1
#
_cell.length_a   1.000
_cell.length_b   1.000
_cell.length_c   1.000
_cell.angle_alpha   90.00
_cell.angle_beta   90.00
_cell.angle_gamma   90.00
#
_symmetry.space_group_name_H-M   'P 1'
#
loop_
_entity.id
_entity.type
_entity.pdbx_description
1 polymer ?
#
loop_
_entity_poly.entity_id
_entity_poly.type
_entity_poly.pdbx_seq_one_letter_code
_entity_poly.pdbx_strand_id
1 'polypeptide(L)'
;MKKLIGLLASLFVMSGTVTTVVACGTYIEKESIENDISNIIMEAVIVDTNFDEIKAQIASEIASETNAQARLGIDYKINGNTDQPGKIVVQATPESNLITGSFNIAVVQPVDLGSITISDIRVGDSKVRVYQKIDELLHYFSDGHDIYWNYEILGLDNLVEGANIAYAGSVHVIPAGPYLTGGFVLWIDHIGSKVEVLDAQANPPVKLQDISQVTVADIQIGETLESIKSKIHQPIQNLWPDTPLVFDQDYEIKGLETLVEENKLIHQGSIHVVGKGRYITGGFVLIIRQTGSTTEVLTPETTPPTKLADISQVQINDLQIGDTVEEMDDKIYQQIQKLLPNTLLSSKQDYEILGLAALVEENKLVHEGSVHVIAKGNKLTGGFVLWIRQTSSSTEVLANNAGKPTKLQDISQVQIKVNRKMSSKELHERIQKKIDQVISNTQIDIDYQIEGTPENSEQIIVRASNTSKLIKGQFVITVSR
;
A
#
# COMPACT_ATOMS: atom_id res chain seq x y z
N MET A 1 -30.00 -58.33 41.13
CA MET A 1 -30.03 -57.85 42.53
C MET A 1 -31.12 -56.80 42.64
N LYS A 2 -32.20 -57.09 43.40
CA LYS A 2 -32.70 -56.31 44.58
C LYS A 2 -33.05 -54.84 44.22
N LYS A 3 -34.27 -54.28 44.30
CA LYS A 3 -35.45 -54.44 45.19
C LYS A 3 -36.61 -53.54 44.64
N LEU A 4 -37.87 -54.01 44.59
CA LEU A 4 -39.00 -53.73 45.53
C LEU A 4 -39.75 -52.40 45.24
N ILE A 5 -40.91 -52.40 44.57
CA ILE A 5 -42.29 -52.49 45.12
C ILE A 5 -42.60 -51.47 46.22
N GLY A 6 -43.53 -50.55 45.92
CA GLY A 6 -44.24 -49.70 46.87
C GLY A 6 -45.67 -49.48 46.37
N LEU A 7 -46.54 -50.42 46.72
CA LEU A 7 -47.96 -50.51 46.34
C LEU A 7 -48.81 -50.21 47.60
N LEU A 8 -49.86 -49.41 47.42
CA LEU A 8 -51.13 -49.38 48.18
C LEU A 8 -51.12 -48.97 49.68
N ALA A 9 -51.93 -47.96 50.04
CA ALA A 9 -53.25 -48.18 50.67
C ALA A 9 -53.79 -46.93 51.42
N SER A 10 -54.98 -46.47 51.01
CA SER A 10 -56.09 -46.01 51.87
C SER A 10 -57.27 -45.67 50.92
N LEU A 11 -58.26 -46.53 50.70
CA LEU A 11 -59.33 -46.98 51.58
C LEU A 11 -60.13 -45.82 52.21
N PHE A 12 -61.14 -45.32 51.48
CA PHE A 12 -62.38 -44.84 52.10
C PHE A 12 -63.56 -45.46 51.37
N VAL A 13 -64.21 -46.39 52.07
CA VAL A 13 -65.53 -46.92 51.82
C VAL A 13 -66.53 -45.91 52.36
N MET A 14 -67.44 -45.40 51.53
CA MET A 14 -68.74 -44.96 51.99
C MET A 14 -69.84 -45.37 51.00
N SER A 15 -70.75 -46.16 51.55
CA SER A 15 -72.04 -46.59 51.03
C SER A 15 -72.95 -45.39 50.73
N GLY A 16 -73.58 -45.39 49.55
CA GLY A 16 -74.63 -44.44 49.18
C GLY A 16 -75.63 -45.06 48.20
N THR A 17 -76.89 -45.04 48.60
CA THR A 17 -78.12 -45.59 48.00
C THR A 17 -78.33 -45.37 46.50
N VAL A 18 -78.79 -46.43 45.83
CA VAL A 18 -79.36 -46.40 44.48
C VAL A 18 -80.65 -45.57 44.49
N THR A 19 -80.63 -44.43 43.82
CA THR A 19 -81.84 -43.70 43.41
C THR A 19 -81.85 -43.63 41.89
N THR A 20 -82.82 -44.30 41.29
CA THR A 20 -83.16 -44.16 39.87
C THR A 20 -83.80 -42.79 39.66
N VAL A 21 -82.98 -41.80 39.28
CA VAL A 21 -83.47 -40.52 38.80
C VAL A 21 -83.72 -40.67 37.30
N VAL A 22 -85.00 -40.68 36.92
CA VAL A 22 -85.41 -40.42 35.53
C VAL A 22 -85.12 -38.94 35.28
N ALA A 23 -83.93 -38.64 34.78
CA ALA A 23 -83.60 -37.33 34.24
C ALA A 23 -84.04 -37.32 32.78
N CYS A 24 -85.05 -36.49 32.45
CA CYS A 24 -85.20 -36.00 31.09
C CYS A 24 -83.84 -35.44 30.67
N GLY A 25 -83.16 -36.11 29.74
CA GLY A 25 -81.94 -35.60 29.15
C GLY A 25 -82.28 -34.33 28.40
N THR A 26 -82.15 -33.18 29.06
CA THR A 26 -81.80 -31.95 28.37
C THR A 26 -80.49 -32.25 27.66
N TYR A 27 -80.57 -32.34 26.33
CA TYR A 27 -79.41 -32.29 25.45
C TYR A 27 -78.71 -30.97 25.79
N ILE A 28 -77.68 -31.02 26.62
CA ILE A 28 -76.71 -29.95 26.67
C ILE A 28 -76.07 -30.07 25.30
N GLU A 29 -76.41 -29.18 24.37
CA GLU A 29 -75.57 -28.95 23.20
C GLU A 29 -74.17 -28.73 23.79
N LYS A 30 -73.33 -29.75 23.65
CA LYS A 30 -71.93 -29.67 24.02
C LYS A 30 -71.42 -28.61 23.06
N GLU A 31 -71.30 -27.36 23.51
CA GLU A 31 -70.64 -26.30 22.76
C GLU A 31 -69.32 -26.90 22.28
N SER A 32 -69.25 -27.21 20.98
CA SER A 32 -68.03 -27.63 20.36
C SER A 32 -67.17 -26.38 20.34
N ILE A 33 -66.29 -26.27 21.34
CA ILE A 33 -65.20 -25.30 21.28
C ILE A 33 -64.29 -25.81 20.17
N GLU A 34 -64.57 -25.37 18.95
CA GLU A 34 -63.70 -25.60 17.81
C GLU A 34 -62.44 -24.76 18.03
N ASN A 35 -61.28 -25.41 17.98
CA ASN A 35 -60.01 -24.72 18.16
C ASN A 35 -59.58 -24.11 16.82
N ASP A 36 -59.39 -22.78 16.77
CA ASP A 36 -58.94 -22.09 15.57
C ASP A 36 -57.43 -22.29 15.35
N ILE A 37 -57.06 -22.93 14.24
CA ILE A 37 -55.66 -23.19 13.87
C ILE A 37 -54.99 -21.99 13.15
N SER A 38 -55.70 -20.88 12.95
CA SER A 38 -55.17 -19.72 12.21
C SER A 38 -53.99 -19.03 12.91
N ASN A 39 -53.81 -19.27 14.21
CA ASN A 39 -52.71 -18.71 15.00
C ASN A 39 -51.46 -19.61 15.03
N ILE A 40 -51.50 -20.80 14.42
CA ILE A 40 -50.31 -21.65 14.32
C ILE A 40 -49.29 -20.96 13.41
N ILE A 41 -48.09 -20.75 13.95
CA ILE A 41 -46.95 -20.21 13.20
C ILE A 41 -45.92 -21.33 13.09
N MET A 42 -45.65 -21.75 11.86
CA MET A 42 -44.57 -22.70 11.56
C MET A 42 -43.43 -21.98 10.86
N GLU A 43 -42.21 -22.43 11.10
CA GLU A 43 -41.03 -21.97 10.36
C GLU A 43 -41.18 -22.29 8.87
N ALA A 44 -40.51 -21.49 8.03
CA ALA A 44 -40.46 -21.76 6.60
C ALA A 44 -39.78 -23.12 6.33
N VAL A 45 -40.12 -23.74 5.22
CA VAL A 45 -39.51 -25.00 4.80
C VAL A 45 -38.71 -24.77 3.52
N ILE A 46 -37.63 -25.51 3.35
CA ILE A 46 -36.75 -25.37 2.20
C ILE A 46 -37.25 -26.22 1.05
N VAL A 47 -37.05 -25.74 -0.17
CA VAL A 47 -37.28 -26.53 -1.38
C VAL A 47 -36.60 -27.91 -1.27
N ASP A 48 -37.29 -28.95 -1.70
CA ASP A 48 -36.88 -30.36 -1.63
C ASP A 48 -36.80 -30.97 -0.21
N THR A 49 -37.28 -30.27 0.83
CA THR A 49 -37.48 -30.89 2.16
C THR A 49 -38.48 -32.03 2.06
N ASN A 50 -38.26 -33.14 2.76
CA ASN A 50 -39.15 -34.31 2.72
C ASN A 50 -40.58 -33.94 3.14
N PHE A 51 -41.51 -33.95 2.19
CA PHE A 51 -42.88 -33.48 2.42
C PHE A 51 -43.66 -34.33 3.43
N ASP A 52 -43.33 -35.62 3.59
CA ASP A 52 -43.97 -36.46 4.60
C ASP A 52 -43.52 -36.11 6.03
N GLU A 53 -42.28 -35.64 6.21
CA GLU A 53 -41.81 -35.10 7.49
C GLU A 53 -42.53 -33.80 7.83
N ILE A 54 -42.74 -32.92 6.84
CA ILE A 54 -43.53 -31.69 7.03
C ILE A 54 -44.98 -32.03 7.41
N LYS A 55 -45.62 -33.03 6.80
CA LYS A 55 -46.98 -33.47 7.21
C LYS A 55 -47.00 -33.95 8.66
N ALA A 56 -45.99 -34.70 9.09
CA ALA A 56 -45.89 -35.16 10.46
C ALA A 56 -45.71 -33.98 11.43
N GLN A 57 -44.90 -32.98 11.07
CA GLN A 57 -44.71 -31.76 11.85
C GLN A 57 -46.01 -30.95 11.94
N ILE A 58 -46.74 -30.75 10.84
CA ILE A 58 -48.05 -30.09 10.81
C ILE A 58 -49.03 -30.79 11.76
N ALA A 59 -49.09 -32.13 11.71
CA ALA A 59 -49.96 -32.91 12.58
C ALA A 59 -49.58 -32.74 14.06
N SER A 60 -48.29 -32.66 14.37
CA SER A 60 -47.79 -32.42 15.72
C SER A 60 -48.18 -31.03 16.22
N GLU A 61 -48.02 -29.98 15.41
CA GLU A 61 -48.35 -28.60 15.78
C GLU A 61 -49.86 -28.40 16.00
N ILE A 62 -50.69 -28.98 15.13
CA ILE A 62 -52.15 -28.94 15.33
C ILE A 62 -52.53 -29.67 16.62
N ALA A 63 -51.91 -30.83 16.90
CA ALA A 63 -52.20 -31.59 18.11
C ALA A 63 -51.80 -30.84 19.39
N SER A 64 -50.66 -30.14 19.38
CA SER A 64 -50.21 -29.32 20.52
C SER A 64 -51.10 -28.12 20.76
N GLU A 65 -51.55 -27.42 19.71
CA GLU A 65 -52.33 -26.19 19.87
C GLU A 65 -53.78 -26.48 20.29
N THR A 66 -54.35 -27.57 19.78
CA THR A 66 -55.80 -27.83 19.91
C THR A 66 -56.14 -28.84 20.99
N ASN A 67 -55.14 -29.54 21.55
CA ASN A 67 -55.33 -30.73 22.41
C ASN A 67 -56.25 -31.80 21.78
N ALA A 68 -56.47 -31.75 20.46
CA ALA A 68 -57.36 -32.62 19.71
C ALA A 68 -56.55 -33.48 18.74
N GLN A 69 -56.96 -34.74 18.56
CA GLN A 69 -56.37 -35.64 17.56
C GLN A 69 -57.00 -35.38 16.18
N ALA A 70 -56.82 -34.17 15.64
CA ALA A 70 -57.27 -33.84 14.30
C ALA A 70 -56.56 -34.73 13.26
N ARG A 71 -57.31 -35.26 12.29
CA ARG A 71 -56.83 -36.20 11.28
C ARG A 71 -56.78 -35.57 9.89
N LEU A 72 -55.64 -35.70 9.21
CA LEU A 72 -55.48 -35.28 7.82
C LEU A 72 -56.53 -35.94 6.91
N GLY A 73 -57.16 -35.13 6.06
CA GLY A 73 -58.22 -35.54 5.14
C GLY A 73 -59.62 -35.63 5.76
N ILE A 74 -59.73 -35.58 7.09
CA ILE A 74 -61.02 -35.55 7.81
C ILE A 74 -61.24 -34.16 8.39
N ASP A 75 -60.32 -33.70 9.24
CA ASP A 75 -60.46 -32.46 10.02
C ASP A 75 -59.70 -31.29 9.37
N TYR A 76 -58.67 -31.56 8.57
CA TYR A 76 -57.95 -30.55 7.78
C TYR A 76 -57.39 -31.14 6.47
N LYS A 77 -57.03 -30.26 5.54
CA LYS A 77 -56.34 -30.57 4.28
C LYS A 77 -55.06 -29.74 4.16
N ILE A 78 -54.07 -30.31 3.48
CA ILE A 78 -52.79 -29.65 3.17
C ILE A 78 -52.72 -29.48 1.65
N ASN A 79 -52.60 -28.25 1.18
CA ASN A 79 -52.46 -27.92 -0.25
C ASN A 79 -51.06 -27.33 -0.50
N GLY A 80 -50.32 -27.89 -1.47
CA GLY A 80 -48.93 -27.50 -1.78
C GLY A 80 -47.96 -28.67 -1.61
N ASN A 81 -46.68 -28.41 -1.87
CA ASN A 81 -45.55 -29.33 -1.72
C ASN A 81 -44.26 -28.52 -1.49
N THR A 82 -43.12 -29.21 -1.37
CA THR A 82 -41.80 -28.60 -1.18
C THR A 82 -40.97 -28.55 -2.47
N ASP A 83 -41.50 -28.96 -3.63
CA ASP A 83 -40.73 -29.11 -4.87
C ASP A 83 -40.29 -27.76 -5.51
N GLN A 84 -40.92 -26.65 -5.13
CA GLN A 84 -40.60 -25.31 -5.64
C GLN A 84 -40.97 -24.23 -4.60
N PRO A 85 -40.37 -23.04 -4.67
CA PRO A 85 -40.74 -21.93 -3.79
C PRO A 85 -42.23 -21.58 -3.88
N GLY A 86 -42.86 -21.25 -2.76
CA GLY A 86 -44.29 -21.02 -2.68
C GLY A 86 -44.83 -21.07 -1.26
N LYS A 87 -46.03 -21.64 -1.09
CA LYS A 87 -46.64 -21.83 0.22
C LYS A 87 -47.39 -23.15 0.31
N ILE A 88 -47.34 -23.77 1.47
CA ILE A 88 -48.20 -24.87 1.87
C ILE A 88 -49.35 -24.27 2.68
N VAL A 89 -50.59 -24.51 2.25
CA VAL A 89 -51.80 -24.02 2.93
C VAL A 89 -52.41 -25.16 3.72
N VAL A 90 -52.52 -24.99 5.03
CA VAL A 90 -53.18 -25.92 5.93
C VAL A 90 -54.53 -25.33 6.31
N GLN A 91 -55.61 -26.01 5.97
CA GLN A 91 -56.97 -25.49 6.12
C GLN A 91 -57.89 -26.52 6.76
N ALA A 92 -58.64 -26.11 7.78
CA ALA A 92 -59.68 -26.94 8.38
C ALA A 92 -60.76 -27.29 7.34
N THR A 93 -61.26 -28.52 7.37
CA THR A 93 -62.36 -28.93 6.49
C THR A 93 -63.68 -28.34 7.01
N PRO A 94 -64.66 -28.03 6.13
CA PRO A 94 -65.99 -27.59 6.57
C PRO A 94 -66.72 -28.61 7.46
N GLU A 95 -66.34 -29.89 7.39
CA GLU A 95 -66.93 -30.98 8.16
C GLU A 95 -66.21 -31.26 9.50
N SER A 96 -65.12 -30.55 9.78
CA SER A 96 -64.38 -30.65 11.05
C SER A 96 -65.22 -30.11 12.21
N ASN A 97 -65.43 -30.92 13.25
CA ASN A 97 -66.01 -30.48 14.53
C ASN A 97 -64.92 -30.24 15.60
N LEU A 98 -63.65 -30.29 15.22
CA LEU A 98 -62.51 -30.22 16.15
C LEU A 98 -61.74 -28.91 16.02
N ILE A 99 -61.57 -28.45 14.78
CA ILE A 99 -60.73 -27.31 14.42
C ILE A 99 -61.37 -26.44 13.34
N THR A 100 -61.06 -25.14 13.33
CA THR A 100 -61.44 -24.16 12.30
C THR A 100 -60.24 -23.34 11.83
N GLY A 101 -60.42 -22.58 10.75
CA GLY A 101 -59.40 -21.64 10.28
C GLY A 101 -58.37 -22.24 9.33
N SER A 102 -57.27 -21.51 9.14
CA SER A 102 -56.18 -21.91 8.24
C SER A 102 -54.90 -21.15 8.53
N PHE A 103 -53.76 -21.79 8.30
CA PHE A 103 -52.45 -21.15 8.34
C PHE A 103 -51.62 -21.52 7.11
N ASN A 104 -50.56 -20.77 6.84
CA ASN A 104 -49.65 -20.97 5.72
C ASN A 104 -48.24 -21.26 6.21
N ILE A 105 -47.52 -22.12 5.50
CA ILE A 105 -46.09 -22.38 5.68
C ILE A 105 -45.39 -21.92 4.41
N ALA A 106 -44.42 -21.01 4.52
CA ALA A 106 -43.65 -20.58 3.37
C ALA A 106 -42.70 -21.70 2.90
N VAL A 107 -42.60 -21.92 1.59
CA VAL A 107 -41.60 -22.79 0.97
C VAL A 107 -40.60 -21.88 0.29
N VAL A 108 -39.35 -21.89 0.74
CA VAL A 108 -38.33 -20.93 0.33
C VAL A 108 -37.16 -21.61 -0.34
N GLN A 109 -36.60 -20.96 -1.38
CA GLN A 109 -35.34 -21.37 -1.98
C GLN A 109 -34.20 -20.96 -1.03
N PRO A 110 -33.24 -21.85 -0.72
CA PRO A 110 -32.05 -21.43 0.01
C PRO A 110 -31.28 -20.37 -0.75
N VAL A 111 -30.79 -19.37 -0.04
CA VAL A 111 -29.98 -18.30 -0.62
C VAL A 111 -28.53 -18.79 -0.71
N ASP A 112 -27.96 -18.74 -1.91
CA ASP A 112 -26.55 -19.06 -2.13
C ASP A 112 -25.69 -17.84 -1.82
N LEU A 113 -24.96 -17.91 -0.69
CA LEU A 113 -24.03 -16.88 -0.26
C LEU A 113 -22.90 -16.66 -1.27
N GLY A 114 -22.57 -17.65 -2.11
CA GLY A 114 -21.55 -17.52 -3.15
C GLY A 114 -21.89 -16.49 -4.24
N SER A 115 -23.16 -16.09 -4.35
CA SER A 115 -23.62 -15.07 -5.31
C SER A 115 -23.46 -13.63 -4.81
N ILE A 116 -23.09 -13.43 -3.55
CA ILE A 116 -22.99 -12.11 -2.93
C ILE A 116 -21.75 -11.36 -3.45
N THR A 117 -21.89 -10.05 -3.65
CA THR A 117 -20.78 -9.17 -4.00
C THR A 117 -20.70 -8.00 -3.02
N ILE A 118 -19.48 -7.71 -2.54
CA ILE A 118 -19.18 -6.61 -1.62
C ILE A 118 -17.88 -5.97 -2.09
N SER A 119 -17.91 -4.67 -2.41
CA SER A 119 -16.75 -3.94 -2.93
C SER A 119 -16.35 -2.71 -2.12
N ASP A 120 -17.17 -2.30 -1.15
CA ASP A 120 -17.08 -1.02 -0.44
C ASP A 120 -16.76 -1.16 1.06
N ILE A 121 -16.11 -2.25 1.43
CA ILE A 121 -15.48 -2.46 2.74
C ILE A 121 -13.98 -2.30 2.60
N ARG A 122 -13.33 -1.53 3.48
CA ARG A 122 -11.87 -1.30 3.44
C ARG A 122 -11.25 -1.19 4.82
N VAL A 123 -9.92 -1.28 4.89
CA VAL A 123 -9.16 -0.93 6.09
C VAL A 123 -9.54 0.49 6.54
N GLY A 124 -9.83 0.65 7.83
CA GLY A 124 -10.34 1.86 8.44
C GLY A 124 -11.86 1.86 8.67
N ASP A 125 -12.62 1.00 7.98
CA ASP A 125 -14.05 0.84 8.24
C ASP A 125 -14.31 0.20 9.61
N SER A 126 -15.48 0.47 10.20
CA SER A 126 -15.84 -0.11 11.49
C SER A 126 -16.22 -1.58 11.35
N LYS A 127 -15.92 -2.38 12.39
CA LYS A 127 -16.38 -3.78 12.49
C LYS A 127 -17.89 -3.87 12.29
N VAL A 128 -18.65 -2.95 12.89
CA VAL A 128 -20.12 -2.87 12.78
C VAL A 128 -20.58 -2.68 11.34
N ARG A 129 -19.90 -1.84 10.55
CA ARG A 129 -20.22 -1.62 9.14
C ARG A 129 -20.10 -2.91 8.32
N VAL A 130 -19.13 -3.77 8.63
CA VAL A 130 -18.99 -5.07 7.96
C VAL A 130 -20.22 -5.96 8.21
N TYR A 131 -20.64 -6.09 9.47
CA TYR A 131 -21.86 -6.85 9.82
C TYR A 131 -23.08 -6.26 9.13
N GLN A 132 -23.29 -4.93 9.25
CA GLN A 132 -24.42 -4.24 8.63
C GLN A 132 -24.47 -4.48 7.12
N LYS A 133 -23.33 -4.42 6.44
CA LYS A 133 -23.28 -4.62 4.99
C LYS A 133 -23.66 -6.05 4.60
N ILE A 134 -23.20 -7.04 5.35
CA ILE A 134 -23.55 -8.44 5.13
C ILE A 134 -25.04 -8.65 5.43
N ASP A 135 -25.53 -8.12 6.55
CA ASP A 135 -26.94 -8.21 6.97
C ASP A 135 -27.90 -7.55 5.96
N GLU A 136 -27.56 -6.36 5.44
CA GLU A 136 -28.34 -5.64 4.43
C GLU A 136 -28.48 -6.46 3.14
N LEU A 137 -27.38 -7.09 2.71
CA LEU A 137 -27.38 -7.93 1.51
C LEU A 137 -28.20 -9.19 1.72
N LEU A 138 -28.16 -9.80 2.91
CA LEU A 138 -28.97 -10.98 3.22
C LEU A 138 -30.47 -10.65 3.39
N HIS A 139 -30.79 -9.49 3.96
CA HIS A 139 -32.17 -9.00 4.04
C HIS A 139 -32.79 -8.76 2.68
N TYR A 140 -31.99 -8.34 1.68
CA TYR A 140 -32.48 -8.18 0.31
C TYR A 140 -33.01 -9.51 -0.28
N PHE A 141 -32.48 -10.66 0.15
CA PHE A 141 -32.90 -11.96 -0.34
C PHE A 141 -34.08 -12.59 0.42
N SER A 142 -34.55 -12.02 1.54
CA SER A 142 -35.61 -12.64 2.33
C SER A 142 -37.04 -12.31 1.91
N ASP A 143 -37.26 -11.45 0.90
CA ASP A 143 -38.60 -11.04 0.44
C ASP A 143 -39.57 -10.66 1.58
N GLY A 144 -39.05 -10.13 2.70
CA GLY A 144 -39.83 -9.73 3.87
C GLY A 144 -40.28 -10.87 4.79
N HIS A 145 -39.74 -12.08 4.63
CA HIS A 145 -39.87 -13.13 5.63
C HIS A 145 -38.92 -12.85 6.81
N ASP A 146 -39.42 -12.96 8.04
CA ASP A 146 -38.64 -12.98 9.30
C ASP A 146 -37.84 -14.30 9.39
N ILE A 147 -37.00 -14.56 8.39
CA ILE A 147 -36.06 -15.67 8.41
C ILE A 147 -34.86 -15.21 9.22
N TYR A 148 -34.61 -15.89 10.32
CA TYR A 148 -33.40 -15.67 11.10
C TYR A 148 -32.22 -16.26 10.31
N TRP A 149 -31.54 -15.41 9.54
CA TRP A 149 -30.36 -15.79 8.76
C TRP A 149 -29.21 -16.12 9.70
N ASN A 150 -29.04 -17.40 9.99
CA ASN A 150 -27.87 -17.86 10.73
C ASN A 150 -26.69 -17.98 9.77
N TYR A 151 -25.72 -17.07 9.90
CA TYR A 151 -24.41 -17.17 9.25
C TYR A 151 -23.31 -16.93 10.29
N GLU A 152 -22.10 -17.40 9.98
CA GLU A 152 -20.92 -17.18 10.80
C GLU A 152 -19.87 -16.38 10.01
N ILE A 153 -19.28 -15.38 10.67
CA ILE A 153 -18.15 -14.61 10.14
C ILE A 153 -16.88 -15.06 10.84
N LEU A 154 -16.00 -15.73 10.11
CA LEU A 154 -14.72 -16.22 10.63
C LEU A 154 -13.57 -15.29 10.22
N GLY A 155 -12.68 -14.99 11.17
CA GLY A 155 -11.43 -14.25 10.93
C GLY A 155 -11.52 -12.73 10.99
N LEU A 156 -12.72 -12.14 11.03
CA LEU A 156 -12.88 -10.68 11.13
C LEU A 156 -12.18 -10.10 12.38
N ASP A 157 -12.24 -10.81 13.51
CA ASP A 157 -11.56 -10.38 14.74
C ASP A 157 -10.04 -10.30 14.62
N ASN A 158 -9.44 -11.07 13.71
CA ASN A 158 -7.99 -11.00 13.45
C ASN A 158 -7.61 -9.71 12.71
N LEU A 159 -8.57 -9.05 12.07
CA LEU A 159 -8.36 -7.83 11.28
C LEU A 159 -8.69 -6.55 12.04
N VAL A 160 -9.29 -6.64 13.23
CA VAL A 160 -9.81 -5.51 13.99
C VAL A 160 -8.84 -5.07 15.08
N GLU A 161 -8.64 -3.75 15.20
CA GLU A 161 -8.00 -3.13 16.36
C GLU A 161 -8.92 -2.02 16.91
N GLY A 162 -9.32 -2.17 18.17
CA GLY A 162 -10.41 -1.36 18.73
C GLY A 162 -11.75 -1.68 18.04
N ALA A 163 -12.36 -0.68 17.38
CA ALA A 163 -13.66 -0.82 16.70
C ALA A 163 -13.55 -0.87 15.17
N ASN A 164 -12.34 -0.71 14.62
CA ASN A 164 -12.10 -0.56 13.19
C ASN A 164 -11.26 -1.70 12.64
N ILE A 165 -11.44 -2.01 11.36
CA ILE A 165 -10.56 -2.88 10.59
C ILE A 165 -9.22 -2.16 10.49
N ALA A 166 -8.21 -2.68 11.18
CA ALA A 166 -6.87 -2.12 11.19
C ALA A 166 -5.91 -2.81 10.22
N TYR A 167 -6.28 -4.01 9.75
CA TYR A 167 -5.42 -4.84 8.92
C TYR A 167 -6.17 -5.36 7.69
N ALA A 168 -5.45 -5.44 6.56
CA ALA A 168 -5.94 -6.14 5.39
C ALA A 168 -5.98 -7.66 5.65
N GLY A 169 -6.83 -8.39 4.94
CA GLY A 169 -7.02 -9.82 5.21
C GLY A 169 -8.14 -10.45 4.42
N SER A 170 -8.39 -11.73 4.71
CA SER A 170 -9.59 -12.44 4.30
C SER A 170 -10.48 -12.74 5.50
N VAL A 171 -11.78 -12.71 5.25
CA VAL A 171 -12.84 -13.09 6.19
C VAL A 171 -13.71 -14.12 5.50
N HIS A 172 -14.13 -15.17 6.19
CA HIS A 172 -15.07 -16.14 5.62
C HIS A 172 -16.47 -15.88 6.14
N VAL A 173 -17.44 -15.92 5.24
CA VAL A 173 -18.86 -15.87 5.58
C VAL A 173 -19.49 -17.20 5.16
N ILE A 174 -19.93 -17.96 6.15
CA ILE A 174 -20.44 -19.33 5.97
C ILE A 174 -21.87 -19.48 6.50
N PRO A 175 -22.67 -20.38 5.92
CA PRO A 175 -24.01 -20.65 6.40
C PRO A 175 -23.96 -21.36 7.77
N ALA A 176 -24.81 -20.92 8.70
CA ALA A 176 -25.02 -21.51 10.03
C ALA A 176 -26.48 -21.97 10.23
N GLY A 177 -27.24 -22.14 9.15
CA GLY A 177 -28.63 -22.57 9.16
C GLY A 177 -29.06 -23.13 7.80
N PRO A 178 -30.25 -23.74 7.72
CA PRO A 178 -30.63 -24.51 6.55
C PRO A 178 -31.07 -23.62 5.37
N TYR A 179 -31.44 -22.36 5.63
CA TYR A 179 -31.89 -21.41 4.60
C TYR A 179 -30.74 -20.82 3.76
N LEU A 180 -29.48 -21.03 4.17
CA LEU A 180 -28.31 -20.53 3.46
C LEU A 180 -27.49 -21.70 2.91
N THR A 181 -26.93 -21.50 1.72
CA THR A 181 -26.01 -22.45 1.09
C THR A 181 -24.76 -21.74 0.59
N GLY A 182 -23.73 -22.50 0.23
CA GLY A 182 -22.47 -21.95 -0.28
C GLY A 182 -21.65 -21.23 0.79
N GLY A 183 -21.08 -20.11 0.43
CA GLY A 183 -20.24 -19.27 1.29
C GLY A 183 -19.33 -18.39 0.44
N PHE A 184 -18.70 -17.40 1.06
CA PHE A 184 -17.73 -16.57 0.37
C PHE A 184 -16.57 -16.11 1.24
N VAL A 185 -15.45 -15.83 0.58
CA VAL A 185 -14.27 -15.17 1.14
C VAL A 185 -14.36 -13.68 0.79
N LEU A 186 -14.40 -12.84 1.81
CA LEU A 186 -14.30 -11.39 1.69
C LEU A 186 -12.85 -10.97 1.92
N TRP A 187 -12.16 -10.61 0.84
CA TRP A 187 -10.85 -9.98 0.89
C TRP A 187 -11.02 -8.49 1.15
N ILE A 188 -10.36 -7.96 2.17
CA ILE A 188 -10.41 -6.56 2.59
C ILE A 188 -9.00 -5.98 2.48
N ASP A 189 -8.86 -4.85 1.79
CA ASP A 189 -7.60 -4.11 1.68
C ASP A 189 -7.81 -2.60 1.91
N HIS A 190 -6.79 -1.78 1.63
CA HIS A 190 -6.85 -0.33 1.83
C HIS A 190 -7.70 0.42 0.79
N ILE A 191 -7.94 -0.18 -0.38
CA ILE A 191 -8.68 0.43 -1.50
C ILE A 191 -10.13 -0.05 -1.57
N GLY A 192 -10.46 -1.20 -1.00
CA GLY A 192 -11.81 -1.76 -1.00
C GLY A 192 -11.84 -3.24 -0.60
N SER A 193 -12.86 -3.93 -1.10
CA SER A 193 -13.02 -5.36 -0.88
C SER A 193 -13.30 -6.12 -2.17
N LYS A 194 -13.03 -7.41 -2.15
CA LYS A 194 -13.37 -8.35 -3.22
C LYS A 194 -13.96 -9.61 -2.61
N VAL A 195 -14.97 -10.16 -3.28
CA VAL A 195 -15.57 -11.44 -2.89
C VAL A 195 -15.08 -12.56 -3.82
N GLU A 196 -14.79 -13.72 -3.24
CA GLU A 196 -14.53 -14.97 -3.95
C GLU A 196 -15.43 -16.07 -3.37
N VAL A 197 -15.92 -16.98 -4.22
CA VAL A 197 -16.74 -18.11 -3.75
C VAL A 197 -15.90 -18.98 -2.83
N LEU A 198 -16.48 -19.37 -1.69
CA LEU A 198 -15.81 -20.26 -0.75
C LEU A 198 -15.89 -21.70 -1.29
N ASP A 199 -14.76 -22.23 -1.74
CA ASP A 199 -14.66 -23.63 -2.13
C ASP A 199 -14.32 -24.53 -0.92
N ALA A 200 -14.53 -25.84 -1.06
CA ALA A 200 -14.26 -26.81 0.00
C ALA A 200 -12.76 -26.93 0.39
N GLN A 201 -11.87 -26.33 -0.39
CA GLN A 201 -10.42 -26.29 -0.19
C GLN A 201 -9.95 -24.89 0.23
N ALA A 202 -10.86 -23.98 0.57
CA ALA A 202 -10.52 -22.62 0.91
C ALA A 202 -9.60 -22.60 2.14
N ASN A 203 -8.47 -21.91 2.00
CA ASN A 203 -7.57 -21.66 3.11
C ASN A 203 -8.31 -20.92 4.23
N PRO A 204 -7.98 -21.14 5.51
CA PRO A 204 -8.59 -20.40 6.61
C PRO A 204 -8.41 -18.88 6.45
N PRO A 205 -9.25 -18.05 7.09
CA PRO A 205 -9.10 -16.60 7.09
C PRO A 205 -7.69 -16.17 7.49
N VAL A 206 -7.08 -15.26 6.73
CA VAL A 206 -5.69 -14.79 6.94
C VAL A 206 -5.68 -13.29 7.18
N LYS A 207 -4.88 -12.86 8.16
CA LYS A 207 -4.45 -11.47 8.31
C LYS A 207 -3.23 -11.24 7.41
N LEU A 208 -3.33 -10.29 6.47
CA LEU A 208 -2.22 -9.93 5.60
C LEU A 208 -1.25 -9.01 6.34
N GLN A 209 0.04 -9.22 6.14
CA GLN A 209 1.08 -8.36 6.69
C GLN A 209 1.45 -7.27 5.67
N ASP A 210 1.40 -6.01 6.11
CA ASP A 210 1.79 -4.88 5.27
C ASP A 210 3.31 -4.77 5.20
N ILE A 211 3.86 -4.83 3.97
CA ILE A 211 5.31 -4.69 3.72
C ILE A 211 5.72 -3.23 3.47
N SER A 212 4.80 -2.27 3.53
CA SER A 212 5.07 -0.86 3.21
C SER A 212 6.09 -0.19 4.14
N GLN A 213 6.29 -0.75 5.34
CA GLN A 213 7.25 -0.27 6.33
C GLN A 213 8.58 -1.05 6.32
N VAL A 214 8.76 -1.99 5.39
CA VAL A 214 10.00 -2.75 5.28
C VAL A 214 11.13 -1.80 4.88
N THR A 215 12.23 -1.86 5.63
CA THR A 215 13.45 -1.12 5.31
C THR A 215 14.46 -2.05 4.65
N VAL A 216 14.92 -1.65 3.45
CA VAL A 216 15.99 -2.33 2.72
C VAL A 216 17.13 -1.34 2.49
N ALA A 217 18.27 -1.61 3.10
CA ALA A 217 19.47 -0.80 3.01
C ALA A 217 20.60 -1.54 2.28
N ASP A 218 21.71 -0.83 2.09
CA ASP A 218 22.99 -1.39 1.66
C ASP A 218 22.99 -2.07 0.29
N ILE A 219 22.06 -1.76 -0.62
CA ILE A 219 22.17 -2.20 -2.02
C ILE A 219 23.07 -1.23 -2.78
N GLN A 220 24.17 -1.73 -3.34
CA GLN A 220 25.20 -0.94 -4.02
C GLN A 220 25.37 -1.34 -5.48
N ILE A 221 25.81 -0.36 -6.31
CA ILE A 221 26.25 -0.62 -7.68
C ILE A 221 27.37 -1.66 -7.69
N GLY A 222 27.25 -2.64 -8.58
CA GLY A 222 28.14 -3.78 -8.73
C GLY A 222 27.64 -5.07 -8.09
N GLU A 223 26.62 -5.02 -7.22
CA GLU A 223 26.03 -6.21 -6.61
C GLU A 223 25.35 -7.12 -7.63
N THR A 224 25.35 -8.43 -7.35
CA THR A 224 24.69 -9.42 -8.19
C THR A 224 23.18 -9.38 -7.99
N LEU A 225 22.42 -9.75 -9.04
CA LEU A 225 20.96 -9.83 -8.96
C LEU A 225 20.47 -10.73 -7.81
N GLU A 226 21.16 -11.84 -7.56
CA GLU A 226 20.85 -12.77 -6.48
C GLU A 226 21.05 -12.14 -5.09
N SER A 227 22.15 -11.40 -4.88
CA SER A 227 22.39 -10.65 -3.64
C SER A 227 21.29 -9.62 -3.37
N ILE A 228 20.88 -8.90 -4.42
CA ILE A 228 19.83 -7.87 -4.33
C ILE A 228 18.49 -8.50 -3.96
N LYS A 229 18.10 -9.58 -4.65
CA LYS A 229 16.88 -10.32 -4.31
C LYS A 229 16.92 -10.84 -2.88
N SER A 230 18.06 -11.37 -2.42
CA SER A 230 18.23 -11.84 -1.04
C SER A 230 18.09 -10.71 -0.01
N LYS A 231 18.72 -9.55 -0.25
CA LYS A 231 18.62 -8.36 0.62
C LYS A 231 17.21 -7.78 0.70
N ILE A 232 16.42 -7.92 -0.36
CA ILE A 232 14.99 -7.53 -0.35
C ILE A 232 14.15 -8.60 0.35
N HIS A 233 14.41 -9.88 0.04
CA HIS A 233 13.63 -11.00 0.54
C HIS A 233 13.75 -11.15 2.06
N GLN A 234 14.95 -11.05 2.61
CA GLN A 234 15.21 -11.35 4.02
C GLN A 234 14.43 -10.44 4.99
N PRO A 235 14.41 -9.10 4.85
CA PRO A 235 13.56 -8.23 5.66
C PRO A 235 12.06 -8.54 5.53
N ILE A 236 11.58 -8.91 4.34
CA ILE A 236 10.18 -9.30 4.12
C ILE A 236 9.88 -10.63 4.81
N GLN A 237 10.76 -11.64 4.67
CA GLN A 237 10.65 -12.94 5.32
C GLN A 237 10.68 -12.84 6.85
N ASN A 238 11.42 -11.88 7.41
CA ASN A 238 11.48 -11.63 8.85
C ASN A 238 10.14 -11.14 9.43
N LEU A 239 9.26 -10.55 8.61
CA LEU A 239 7.91 -10.22 9.05
C LEU A 239 7.03 -11.46 9.24
N TRP A 240 7.44 -12.60 8.66
CA TRP A 240 6.66 -13.83 8.68
C TRP A 240 7.55 -15.09 8.75
N PRO A 241 8.26 -15.31 9.87
CA PRO A 241 9.26 -16.38 9.98
C PRO A 241 8.70 -17.79 9.80
N ASP A 242 7.40 -17.99 10.07
CA ASP A 242 6.75 -19.29 10.06
C ASP A 242 6.15 -19.68 8.70
N THR A 243 6.22 -18.82 7.68
CA THR A 243 5.74 -19.14 6.33
C THR A 243 6.79 -18.75 5.31
N PRO A 244 7.31 -19.71 4.52
CA PRO A 244 8.29 -19.41 3.49
C PRO A 244 7.62 -18.59 2.39
N LEU A 245 8.01 -17.32 2.27
CA LEU A 245 7.53 -16.44 1.21
C LEU A 245 8.33 -16.72 -0.06
N VAL A 246 7.64 -16.78 -1.20
CA VAL A 246 8.24 -17.10 -2.50
C VAL A 246 8.25 -15.84 -3.38
N PHE A 247 9.44 -15.48 -3.86
CA PHE A 247 9.62 -14.41 -4.85
C PHE A 247 8.80 -14.70 -6.13
N ASP A 248 8.18 -13.67 -6.72
CA ASP A 248 7.24 -13.72 -7.85
C ASP A 248 5.86 -14.36 -7.56
N GLN A 249 5.68 -14.98 -6.39
CA GLN A 249 4.38 -15.49 -5.93
C GLN A 249 3.75 -14.56 -4.88
N ASP A 250 4.50 -14.23 -3.84
CA ASP A 250 4.01 -13.42 -2.71
C ASP A 250 4.42 -11.95 -2.84
N TYR A 251 5.41 -11.62 -3.66
CA TYR A 251 5.73 -10.23 -3.99
C TYR A 251 6.48 -10.16 -5.31
N GLU A 252 6.43 -9.00 -5.94
CA GLU A 252 7.10 -8.70 -7.19
C GLU A 252 8.03 -7.49 -7.02
N ILE A 253 9.21 -7.54 -7.65
CA ILE A 253 10.10 -6.39 -7.78
C ILE A 253 9.98 -5.85 -9.22
N LYS A 254 9.46 -4.64 -9.38
CA LYS A 254 9.27 -3.97 -10.67
C LYS A 254 10.39 -2.97 -10.97
N GLY A 255 10.93 -3.00 -12.18
CA GLY A 255 11.93 -2.04 -12.68
C GLY A 255 13.39 -2.44 -12.43
N LEU A 256 13.65 -3.50 -11.65
CA LEU A 256 15.02 -3.97 -11.39
C LEU A 256 15.73 -4.42 -12.67
N GLU A 257 14.98 -4.96 -13.62
CA GLU A 257 15.44 -5.33 -14.95
C GLU A 257 16.02 -4.16 -15.75
N THR A 258 15.63 -2.92 -15.44
CA THR A 258 16.15 -1.72 -16.11
C THR A 258 17.49 -1.23 -15.52
N LEU A 259 17.86 -1.75 -14.34
CA LEU A 259 19.04 -1.33 -13.59
C LEU A 259 20.18 -2.36 -13.63
N VAL A 260 19.87 -3.59 -14.08
CA VAL A 260 20.78 -4.74 -14.08
C VAL A 260 21.21 -5.09 -15.50
N GLU A 261 22.51 -5.24 -15.71
CA GLU A 261 23.10 -5.82 -16.93
C GLU A 261 24.09 -6.91 -16.53
N GLU A 262 24.17 -7.99 -17.32
CA GLU A 262 25.07 -9.13 -17.06
C GLU A 262 24.99 -9.67 -15.60
N ASN A 263 23.77 -9.73 -15.05
CA ASN A 263 23.49 -10.19 -13.69
C ASN A 263 24.08 -9.30 -12.57
N LYS A 264 24.46 -8.06 -12.88
CA LYS A 264 24.95 -7.06 -11.92
C LYS A 264 24.16 -5.77 -12.02
N LEU A 265 23.90 -5.14 -10.87
CA LEU A 265 23.34 -3.81 -10.79
C LEU A 265 24.38 -2.79 -11.25
N ILE A 266 24.13 -2.13 -12.37
CA ILE A 266 25.09 -1.19 -12.95
C ILE A 266 24.54 0.23 -13.06
N HIS A 267 23.22 0.41 -12.95
CA HIS A 267 22.58 1.71 -12.99
C HIS A 267 21.94 2.05 -11.65
N GLN A 268 21.95 3.34 -11.32
CA GLN A 268 21.18 3.89 -10.21
C GLN A 268 19.73 4.10 -10.65
N GLY A 269 18.78 3.99 -9.72
CA GLY A 269 17.37 3.96 -10.08
C GLY A 269 16.44 3.83 -8.89
N SER A 270 15.14 3.80 -9.17
CA SER A 270 14.11 3.34 -8.24
C SER A 270 13.49 2.04 -8.76
N ILE A 271 13.18 1.14 -7.84
CA ILE A 271 12.38 -0.07 -8.10
C ILE A 271 11.20 -0.09 -7.14
N HIS A 272 10.13 -0.78 -7.50
CA HIS A 272 8.98 -0.97 -6.61
C HIS A 272 8.94 -2.42 -6.14
N VAL A 273 8.76 -2.62 -4.84
CA VAL A 273 8.49 -3.94 -4.26
C VAL A 273 7.05 -3.96 -3.83
N VAL A 274 6.24 -4.82 -4.45
CA VAL A 274 4.79 -4.85 -4.28
C VAL A 274 4.37 -6.21 -3.75
N GLY A 275 3.66 -6.22 -2.61
CA GLY A 275 3.05 -7.43 -2.06
C GLY A 275 2.00 -7.99 -3.02
N LYS A 276 2.00 -9.31 -3.17
CA LYS A 276 1.05 -10.09 -3.95
C LYS A 276 0.63 -11.33 -3.15
N GLY A 277 -0.41 -12.00 -3.61
CA GLY A 277 -0.79 -13.29 -3.04
C GLY A 277 -1.52 -13.18 -1.71
N ARG A 278 -1.34 -14.20 -0.86
CA ARG A 278 -2.25 -14.52 0.26
C ARG A 278 -1.73 -14.13 1.64
N TYR A 279 -0.49 -13.65 1.74
CA TYR A 279 0.18 -13.43 3.03
C TYR A 279 0.59 -11.99 3.27
N ILE A 280 0.88 -11.22 2.20
CA ILE A 280 1.37 -9.85 2.32
C ILE A 280 0.62 -8.87 1.43
N THR A 281 0.61 -7.61 1.84
CA THR A 281 -0.02 -6.49 1.12
C THR A 281 0.90 -5.27 1.13
N GLY A 282 0.50 -4.21 0.42
CA GLY A 282 1.22 -2.94 0.36
C GLY A 282 2.49 -3.02 -0.50
N GLY A 283 3.44 -2.14 -0.22
CA GLY A 283 4.69 -2.09 -0.96
C GLY A 283 5.57 -0.90 -0.60
N PHE A 284 6.81 -0.93 -1.08
CA PHE A 284 7.76 0.14 -0.89
C PHE A 284 8.55 0.45 -2.17
N VAL A 285 9.00 1.70 -2.28
CA VAL A 285 9.95 2.16 -3.28
C VAL A 285 11.34 1.95 -2.71
N LEU A 286 12.21 1.32 -3.48
CA LEU A 286 13.61 1.18 -3.15
C LEU A 286 14.43 2.05 -4.10
N ILE A 287 15.03 3.11 -3.56
CA ILE A 287 15.89 4.05 -4.29
C ILE A 287 17.32 3.59 -4.13
N ILE A 288 17.97 3.29 -5.24
CA ILE A 288 19.34 2.77 -5.33
C ILE A 288 20.24 3.88 -5.86
N ARG A 289 21.26 4.25 -5.08
CA ARG A 289 22.25 5.27 -5.42
C ARG A 289 23.66 4.68 -5.39
N GLN A 290 24.64 5.48 -5.80
CA GLN A 290 26.05 5.07 -5.81
C GLN A 290 26.55 4.60 -4.44
N THR A 291 26.06 5.22 -3.36
CA THR A 291 26.54 5.01 -2.00
C THR A 291 25.70 4.03 -1.19
N GLY A 292 24.61 3.49 -1.74
CA GLY A 292 23.69 2.61 -1.03
C GLY A 292 22.23 2.79 -1.47
N SER A 293 21.30 2.31 -0.65
CA SER A 293 19.87 2.35 -0.95
C SER A 293 19.04 2.87 0.23
N THR A 294 17.87 3.42 -0.08
CA THR A 294 16.85 3.85 0.88
C THR A 294 15.47 3.36 0.47
N THR A 295 14.56 3.22 1.43
CA THR A 295 13.17 2.82 1.18
C THR A 295 12.18 3.93 1.51
N GLU A 296 11.13 4.05 0.70
CA GLU A 296 9.98 4.94 0.91
C GLU A 296 8.67 4.14 0.75
N VAL A 297 7.59 4.58 1.39
CA VAL A 297 6.28 3.91 1.27
C VAL A 297 5.76 4.02 -0.16
N LEU A 298 5.25 2.93 -0.73
CA LEU A 298 4.60 2.97 -2.04
C LEU A 298 3.18 3.52 -1.90
N THR A 299 2.93 4.67 -2.53
CA THR A 299 1.61 5.32 -2.58
C THR A 299 1.07 5.35 -4.02
N PRO A 300 -0.25 5.57 -4.23
CA PRO A 300 -0.81 5.73 -5.57
C PRO A 300 -0.18 6.87 -6.41
N GLU A 301 0.43 7.86 -5.74
CA GLU A 301 1.09 9.01 -6.38
C GLU A 301 2.58 8.75 -6.69
N THR A 302 3.10 7.57 -6.33
CA THR A 302 4.50 7.25 -6.51
C THR A 302 4.87 7.18 -7.98
N THR A 303 5.96 7.85 -8.36
CA THR A 303 6.52 7.77 -9.71
C THR A 303 6.88 6.34 -10.08
N PRO A 304 6.59 5.85 -11.29
CA PRO A 304 6.99 4.52 -11.74
C PRO A 304 8.50 4.26 -11.55
N PRO A 305 8.91 2.97 -11.44
CA PRO A 305 10.33 2.62 -11.40
C PRO A 305 11.08 3.26 -12.56
N THR A 306 12.18 3.94 -12.27
CA THR A 306 12.98 4.62 -13.29
C THR A 306 14.46 4.51 -13.03
N LYS A 307 15.23 4.44 -14.11
CA LYS A 307 16.66 4.69 -14.07
C LYS A 307 16.92 6.19 -13.80
N LEU A 308 17.86 6.50 -12.91
CA LEU A 308 18.28 7.88 -12.66
C LEU A 308 19.19 8.34 -13.81
N ALA A 309 19.00 9.58 -14.27
CA ALA A 309 19.92 10.18 -15.24
C ALA A 309 21.15 10.74 -14.52
N ASP A 310 22.35 10.31 -14.95
CA ASP A 310 23.60 10.81 -14.42
C ASP A 310 23.96 12.16 -15.07
N ILE A 311 24.02 13.22 -14.27
CA ILE A 311 24.37 14.57 -14.73
C ILE A 311 25.87 14.84 -14.73
N SER A 312 26.71 13.88 -14.34
CA SER A 312 28.15 14.10 -14.16
C SER A 312 28.88 14.49 -15.44
N GLN A 313 28.31 14.16 -16.61
CA GLN A 313 28.88 14.45 -17.93
C GLN A 313 28.26 15.69 -18.61
N VAL A 314 27.38 16.42 -17.92
CA VAL A 314 26.76 17.64 -18.46
C VAL A 314 27.86 18.67 -18.82
N GLN A 315 27.75 19.25 -20.02
CA GLN A 315 28.68 20.25 -20.55
C GLN A 315 27.99 21.60 -20.68
N ILE A 316 28.57 22.63 -20.06
CA ILE A 316 28.10 24.02 -20.12
C ILE A 316 29.30 24.92 -20.42
N ASN A 317 29.31 25.54 -21.59
CA ASN A 317 30.46 26.30 -22.10
C ASN A 317 30.16 27.78 -22.35
N ASP A 318 28.91 28.19 -22.18
CA ASP A 318 28.37 29.49 -22.55
C ASP A 318 27.94 30.35 -21.35
N LEU A 319 28.45 30.06 -20.15
CA LEU A 319 28.28 30.94 -18.97
C LEU A 319 29.46 31.89 -18.83
N GLN A 320 29.18 33.13 -18.44
CA GLN A 320 30.20 34.16 -18.28
C GLN A 320 29.85 35.16 -17.19
N ILE A 321 30.85 35.95 -16.78
CA ILE A 321 30.65 37.08 -15.87
C ILE A 321 29.69 38.09 -16.50
N GLY A 322 28.71 38.54 -15.72
CA GLY A 322 27.62 39.43 -16.14
C GLY A 322 26.29 38.73 -16.32
N ASP A 323 26.28 37.42 -16.58
CA ASP A 323 25.05 36.61 -16.64
C ASP A 323 24.33 36.67 -15.29
N THR A 324 23.01 36.72 -15.33
CA THR A 324 22.15 36.67 -14.15
C THR A 324 22.12 35.26 -13.55
N VAL A 325 21.73 35.16 -12.27
CA VAL A 325 21.52 33.85 -11.63
C VAL A 325 20.43 33.04 -12.36
N GLU A 326 19.41 33.71 -12.89
CA GLU A 326 18.32 33.09 -13.65
C GLU A 326 18.83 32.52 -14.97
N GLU A 327 19.57 33.28 -15.77
CA GLU A 327 20.19 32.78 -17.01
C GLU A 327 21.14 31.61 -16.75
N MET A 328 21.85 31.63 -15.61
CA MET A 328 22.70 30.52 -15.20
C MET A 328 21.89 29.25 -14.89
N ASP A 329 20.84 29.38 -14.08
CA ASP A 329 19.97 28.26 -13.73
C ASP A 329 19.28 27.70 -14.98
N ASP A 330 18.80 28.55 -15.89
CA ASP A 330 18.20 28.16 -17.16
C ASP A 330 19.16 27.36 -18.05
N LYS A 331 20.42 27.80 -18.18
CA LYS A 331 21.43 27.08 -18.96
C LYS A 331 21.74 25.71 -18.35
N ILE A 332 21.84 25.62 -17.03
CA ILE A 332 22.02 24.34 -16.31
C ILE A 332 20.82 23.43 -16.55
N TYR A 333 19.61 23.95 -16.30
CA TYR A 333 18.34 23.26 -16.48
C TYR A 333 18.21 22.69 -17.90
N GLN A 334 18.45 23.51 -18.93
CA GLN A 334 18.34 23.10 -20.32
C GLN A 334 19.29 21.95 -20.68
N GLN A 335 20.52 21.96 -20.17
CA GLN A 335 21.46 20.86 -20.44
C GLN A 335 21.07 19.58 -19.70
N ILE A 336 20.59 19.68 -18.46
CA ILE A 336 20.10 18.52 -17.70
C ILE A 336 18.83 17.96 -18.35
N GLN A 337 17.90 18.81 -18.79
CA GLN A 337 16.64 18.43 -19.43
C GLN A 337 16.85 17.61 -20.72
N LYS A 338 17.96 17.82 -21.44
CA LYS A 338 18.32 17.01 -22.61
C LYS A 338 18.56 15.54 -22.26
N LEU A 339 18.93 15.23 -21.02
CA LEU A 339 19.11 13.86 -20.54
C LEU A 339 17.77 13.17 -20.22
N LEU A 340 16.68 13.96 -20.10
CA LEU A 340 15.37 13.50 -19.67
C LEU A 340 14.24 14.09 -20.55
N PRO A 341 14.20 13.78 -21.87
CA PRO A 341 13.33 14.48 -22.83
C PRO A 341 11.83 14.36 -22.54
N ASN A 342 11.40 13.36 -21.77
CA ASN A 342 9.99 13.10 -21.47
C ASN A 342 9.62 13.36 -20.00
N THR A 343 10.54 13.92 -19.21
CA THR A 343 10.32 14.14 -17.78
C THR A 343 10.42 15.63 -17.48
N LEU A 344 9.38 16.19 -16.87
CA LEU A 344 9.43 17.56 -16.37
C LEU A 344 10.37 17.62 -15.17
N LEU A 345 11.46 18.37 -15.31
CA LEU A 345 12.31 18.74 -14.19
C LEU A 345 11.73 19.93 -13.44
N SER A 346 11.88 19.92 -12.13
CA SER A 346 11.58 21.05 -11.25
C SER A 346 12.90 21.64 -10.78
N SER A 347 13.25 22.81 -11.32
CA SER A 347 14.43 23.58 -10.89
C SER A 347 14.36 23.76 -9.36
N LYS A 348 15.44 23.44 -8.64
CA LYS A 348 15.59 23.43 -7.17
C LYS A 348 15.13 22.17 -6.42
N GLN A 349 14.32 21.28 -7.03
CA GLN A 349 14.00 19.98 -6.42
C GLN A 349 14.93 18.87 -6.91
N ASP A 350 15.27 18.91 -8.19
CA ASP A 350 16.03 17.83 -8.84
C ASP A 350 17.55 18.05 -8.83
N TYR A 351 18.05 19.26 -8.57
CA TYR A 351 19.48 19.53 -8.34
C TYR A 351 19.71 20.75 -7.43
N GLU A 352 20.93 20.87 -6.91
CA GLU A 352 21.39 21.99 -6.10
C GLU A 352 22.71 22.57 -6.64
N ILE A 353 22.83 23.90 -6.59
CA ILE A 353 24.04 24.62 -6.97
C ILE A 353 24.74 25.15 -5.71
N LEU A 354 25.85 24.51 -5.32
CA LEU A 354 26.65 24.93 -4.16
C LEU A 354 27.73 25.93 -4.55
N GLY A 355 27.96 26.93 -3.69
CA GLY A 355 29.02 27.94 -3.85
C GLY A 355 28.61 29.18 -4.65
N LEU A 356 27.41 29.19 -5.23
CA LEU A 356 26.92 30.30 -6.05
C LEU A 356 26.95 31.66 -5.34
N ALA A 357 26.61 31.68 -4.04
CA ALA A 357 26.58 32.92 -3.25
C ALA A 357 27.96 33.63 -3.17
N ALA A 358 29.07 32.91 -3.36
CA ALA A 358 30.40 33.52 -3.37
C ALA A 358 30.73 34.23 -4.69
N LEU A 359 29.97 33.97 -5.75
CA LEU A 359 30.22 34.48 -7.10
C LEU A 359 29.24 35.56 -7.56
N VAL A 360 28.17 35.80 -6.79
CA VAL A 360 27.04 36.64 -7.18
C VAL A 360 26.96 37.92 -6.34
N GLU A 361 26.71 39.04 -7.00
CA GLU A 361 26.30 40.32 -6.40
C GLU A 361 25.13 40.88 -7.22
N GLU A 362 24.14 41.47 -6.57
CA GLU A 362 22.96 42.08 -7.25
C GLU A 362 22.31 41.17 -8.32
N ASN A 363 22.20 39.86 -8.02
CA ASN A 363 21.64 38.84 -8.91
C ASN A 363 22.45 38.57 -10.21
N LYS A 364 23.71 38.98 -10.27
CA LYS A 364 24.62 38.74 -11.39
C LYS A 364 25.90 38.05 -10.96
N LEU A 365 26.43 37.19 -11.83
CA LEU A 365 27.76 36.62 -11.69
C LEU A 365 28.80 37.74 -11.87
N VAL A 366 29.50 38.10 -10.80
CA VAL A 366 30.51 39.17 -10.81
C VAL A 366 31.92 38.67 -10.48
N HIS A 367 32.04 37.45 -9.96
CA HIS A 367 33.33 36.83 -9.67
C HIS A 367 33.51 35.52 -10.43
N GLU A 368 34.73 35.25 -10.85
CA GLU A 368 35.12 33.98 -11.47
C GLU A 368 35.39 32.94 -10.39
N GLY A 369 35.13 31.67 -10.68
CA GLY A 369 35.16 30.63 -9.69
C GLY A 369 34.59 29.32 -10.16
N SER A 370 34.31 28.45 -9.21
CA SER A 370 33.57 27.21 -9.42
C SER A 370 32.32 27.15 -8.55
N VAL A 371 31.29 26.51 -9.08
CA VAL A 371 30.13 26.01 -8.34
C VAL A 371 30.03 24.51 -8.51
N HIS A 372 29.39 23.81 -7.57
CA HIS A 372 29.07 22.40 -7.75
C HIS A 372 27.59 22.26 -8.06
N VAL A 373 27.27 21.53 -9.11
CA VAL A 373 25.90 21.14 -9.44
C VAL A 373 25.72 19.69 -9.05
N ILE A 374 24.87 19.43 -8.06
CA ILE A 374 24.68 18.11 -7.45
C ILE A 374 23.24 17.67 -7.67
N ALA A 375 23.06 16.44 -8.15
CA ALA A 375 21.73 15.85 -8.28
C ALA A 375 21.01 15.72 -6.93
N LYS A 376 19.71 16.00 -6.94
CA LYS A 376 18.76 15.82 -5.83
C LYS A 376 17.52 15.06 -6.31
N GLY A 377 16.70 14.62 -5.34
CA GLY A 377 15.44 13.93 -5.63
C GLY A 377 15.64 12.57 -6.33
N ASN A 378 14.59 12.11 -7.01
CA ASN A 378 14.46 10.72 -7.49
C ASN A 378 14.55 10.61 -9.03
N LYS A 379 15.13 11.62 -9.70
CA LYS A 379 15.27 11.65 -11.18
C LYS A 379 16.72 11.70 -11.63
N LEU A 380 17.59 12.33 -10.83
CA LEU A 380 18.98 12.59 -11.19
C LEU A 380 19.94 11.87 -10.24
N THR A 381 21.15 11.60 -10.74
CA THR A 381 22.30 11.20 -9.94
C THR A 381 23.57 11.90 -10.41
N GLY A 382 24.63 11.81 -9.61
CA GLY A 382 25.94 12.38 -9.91
C GLY A 382 26.00 13.89 -9.70
N GLY A 383 26.97 14.51 -10.37
CA GLY A 383 27.20 15.94 -10.27
C GLY A 383 28.43 16.40 -11.04
N PHE A 384 28.53 17.69 -11.26
CA PHE A 384 29.67 18.29 -11.96
C PHE A 384 30.12 19.59 -11.28
N VAL A 385 31.41 19.90 -11.42
CA VAL A 385 31.99 21.19 -11.10
C VAL A 385 31.83 22.08 -12.33
N LEU A 386 31.24 23.25 -12.16
CA LEU A 386 31.08 24.25 -13.20
C LEU A 386 32.04 25.41 -12.92
N TRP A 387 33.04 25.55 -13.78
CA TRP A 387 34.01 26.64 -13.75
C TRP A 387 33.49 27.82 -14.59
N ILE A 388 33.39 28.99 -13.98
CA ILE A 388 32.91 30.23 -14.60
C ILE A 388 34.09 31.19 -14.72
N ARG A 389 34.38 31.62 -15.95
CA ARG A 389 35.45 32.58 -16.30
C ARG A 389 34.85 33.86 -16.85
N GLN A 390 35.73 34.83 -17.11
CA GLN A 390 35.34 36.14 -17.63
C GLN A 390 34.44 36.07 -18.88
N THR A 391 34.72 35.14 -19.80
CA THR A 391 34.06 35.06 -21.12
C THR A 391 33.56 33.66 -21.50
N SER A 392 33.66 32.68 -20.61
CA SER A 392 33.32 31.29 -20.91
C SER A 392 33.18 30.46 -19.65
N SER A 393 32.67 29.23 -19.81
CA SER A 393 32.65 28.24 -18.75
C SER A 393 33.17 26.89 -19.21
N SER A 394 33.40 25.99 -18.26
CA SER A 394 33.72 24.58 -18.53
C SER A 394 33.21 23.71 -17.39
N THR A 395 32.93 22.44 -17.65
CA THR A 395 32.51 21.49 -16.62
C THR A 395 33.51 20.36 -16.42
N GLU A 396 33.54 19.82 -15.21
CA GLU A 396 34.32 18.64 -14.84
C GLU A 396 33.47 17.70 -13.98
N VAL A 397 33.69 16.40 -14.06
CA VAL A 397 33.00 15.43 -13.19
C VAL A 397 33.27 15.76 -11.72
N LEU A 398 32.23 15.78 -10.90
CA LEU A 398 32.36 15.99 -9.46
C LEU A 398 32.87 14.71 -8.80
N ALA A 399 34.17 14.62 -8.56
CA ALA A 399 34.77 13.51 -7.84
C ALA A 399 34.32 13.48 -6.36
N ASN A 400 34.34 12.30 -5.72
CA ASN A 400 34.00 12.13 -4.28
C ASN A 400 34.84 13.02 -3.35
N ASN A 401 36.04 13.42 -3.77
CA ASN A 401 36.96 14.29 -3.02
C ASN A 401 37.13 15.67 -3.69
N ALA A 402 36.14 16.12 -4.46
CA ALA A 402 36.19 17.44 -5.06
C ALA A 402 36.39 18.50 -3.96
N GLY A 403 37.34 19.41 -4.18
CA GLY A 403 37.54 20.57 -3.31
C GLY A 403 36.27 21.41 -3.25
N LYS A 404 36.11 22.25 -2.22
CA LYS A 404 34.91 23.10 -2.10
C LYS A 404 34.79 24.05 -3.29
N PRO A 405 33.56 24.48 -3.65
CA PRO A 405 33.37 25.60 -4.58
C PRO A 405 34.24 26.78 -4.19
N THR A 406 34.96 27.36 -5.16
CA THR A 406 36.02 28.34 -4.88
C THR A 406 35.87 29.59 -5.74
N LYS A 407 36.01 30.76 -5.12
CA LYS A 407 36.17 32.04 -5.82
C LYS A 407 37.66 32.24 -6.17
N LEU A 408 37.96 32.49 -7.45
CA LEU A 408 39.33 32.72 -7.90
C LEU A 408 39.87 34.02 -7.33
N GLN A 409 41.12 33.99 -6.85
CA GLN A 409 41.81 35.17 -6.33
C GLN A 409 42.52 35.91 -7.46
N ASP A 410 42.32 37.23 -7.53
CA ASP A 410 42.97 38.06 -8.54
C ASP A 410 44.41 38.40 -8.12
N ILE A 411 45.38 38.01 -8.94
CA ILE A 411 46.80 38.30 -8.74
C ILE A 411 47.23 39.63 -9.37
N SER A 412 46.32 40.38 -10.02
CA SER A 412 46.64 41.66 -10.68
C SER A 412 47.26 42.71 -9.77
N GLN A 413 46.98 42.62 -8.47
CA GLN A 413 47.48 43.55 -7.46
C GLN A 413 48.88 43.20 -6.93
N VAL A 414 49.45 42.06 -7.34
CA VAL A 414 50.78 41.65 -6.88
C VAL A 414 51.85 42.60 -7.42
N GLN A 415 52.69 43.10 -6.52
CA GLN A 415 53.81 43.99 -6.85
C GLN A 415 55.14 43.38 -6.42
N ILE A 416 56.10 43.34 -7.36
CA ILE A 416 57.42 42.75 -7.16
C ILE A 416 58.49 43.70 -7.69
N LYS A 417 59.56 43.88 -6.91
CA LYS A 417 60.77 44.61 -7.35
C LYS A 417 61.80 43.61 -7.88
N VAL A 418 62.21 43.81 -9.13
CA VAL A 418 63.20 42.97 -9.84
C VAL A 418 64.23 43.88 -10.50
N ASN A 419 65.49 43.46 -10.48
CA ASN A 419 66.60 44.13 -11.17
C ASN A 419 67.31 43.15 -12.11
N ARG A 420 68.14 43.67 -13.02
CA ARG A 420 68.85 42.87 -14.03
C ARG A 420 69.87 41.85 -13.48
N LYS A 421 70.23 41.94 -12.20
CA LYS A 421 71.18 41.02 -11.55
C LYS A 421 70.49 39.84 -10.87
N MET A 422 69.15 39.87 -10.77
CA MET A 422 68.38 38.78 -10.17
C MET A 422 68.42 37.55 -11.06
N SER A 423 68.75 36.38 -10.48
CA SER A 423 68.67 35.12 -11.21
C SER A 423 67.22 34.71 -11.49
N SER A 424 66.98 33.95 -12.56
CA SER A 424 65.66 33.40 -12.85
C SER A 424 65.08 32.55 -11.70
N LYS A 425 65.94 31.82 -10.96
CA LYS A 425 65.51 31.06 -9.77
C LYS A 425 65.00 31.98 -8.65
N GLU A 426 65.74 33.05 -8.34
CA GLU A 426 65.33 34.03 -7.31
C GLU A 426 64.03 34.74 -7.71
N LEU A 427 63.87 35.06 -9.00
CA LEU A 427 62.63 35.60 -9.55
C LEU A 427 61.44 34.67 -9.28
N HIS A 428 61.57 33.38 -9.63
CA HIS A 428 60.50 32.40 -9.43
C HIS A 428 60.13 32.25 -7.96
N GLU A 429 61.11 32.11 -7.07
CA GLU A 429 60.88 32.03 -5.61
C GLU A 429 60.17 33.28 -5.08
N ARG A 430 60.53 34.46 -5.59
CA ARG A 430 59.93 35.73 -5.19
C ARG A 430 58.50 35.89 -5.72
N ILE A 431 58.22 35.47 -6.95
CA ILE A 431 56.87 35.43 -7.52
C ILE A 431 55.99 34.47 -6.71
N GLN A 432 56.45 33.22 -6.52
CA GLN A 432 55.74 32.21 -5.76
C GLN A 432 55.40 32.71 -4.35
N LYS A 433 56.39 33.23 -3.62
CA LYS A 433 56.18 33.79 -2.27
C LYS A 433 55.15 34.92 -2.25
N LYS A 434 55.07 35.72 -3.31
CA LYS A 434 54.11 36.84 -3.40
C LYS A 434 52.72 36.39 -3.78
N ILE A 435 52.59 35.39 -4.64
CA ILE A 435 51.30 34.77 -4.95
C ILE A 435 50.79 34.00 -3.71
N ASP A 436 51.66 33.32 -2.97
CA ASP A 436 51.32 32.62 -1.72
C ASP A 436 50.81 33.55 -0.61
N GLN A 437 51.11 34.86 -0.69
CA GLN A 437 50.50 35.87 0.20
C GLN A 437 49.04 36.16 -0.14
N VAL A 438 48.63 35.91 -1.39
CA VAL A 438 47.24 36.03 -1.86
C VAL A 438 46.50 34.72 -1.66
N ILE A 439 47.10 33.61 -2.10
CA ILE A 439 46.56 32.26 -1.98
C ILE A 439 47.67 31.22 -2.00
N SER A 440 47.66 30.32 -1.02
CA SER A 440 48.68 29.28 -0.86
C SER A 440 48.50 28.12 -1.84
N ASN A 441 49.57 27.34 -2.01
CA ASN A 441 49.62 26.11 -2.81
C ASN A 441 49.46 26.30 -4.32
N THR A 442 49.73 27.50 -4.83
CA THR A 442 49.81 27.71 -6.28
C THR A 442 51.05 27.05 -6.86
N GLN A 443 50.96 26.56 -8.09
CA GLN A 443 52.09 25.94 -8.79
C GLN A 443 52.37 26.65 -10.11
N ILE A 444 53.65 26.95 -10.36
CA ILE A 444 54.10 27.42 -11.68
C ILE A 444 53.76 26.39 -12.75
N ASP A 445 53.44 26.86 -13.95
CA ASP A 445 53.01 26.08 -15.13
C ASP A 445 51.66 25.35 -15.00
N ILE A 446 51.06 25.32 -13.80
CA ILE A 446 49.70 24.83 -13.55
C ILE A 446 48.75 26.00 -13.34
N ASP A 447 49.06 26.85 -12.37
CA ASP A 447 48.22 27.97 -11.95
C ASP A 447 48.61 29.28 -12.60
N TYR A 448 49.89 29.48 -12.90
CA TYR A 448 50.37 30.68 -13.59
C TYR A 448 51.62 30.40 -14.42
N GLN A 449 51.85 31.27 -15.39
CA GLN A 449 53.01 31.25 -16.27
C GLN A 449 53.80 32.56 -16.12
N ILE A 450 55.11 32.48 -16.31
CA ILE A 450 56.02 33.61 -16.27
C ILE A 450 56.62 33.80 -17.67
N GLU A 451 56.44 34.97 -18.26
CA GLU A 451 56.97 35.34 -19.57
C GLU A 451 58.07 36.40 -19.40
N GLY A 452 59.30 36.05 -19.77
CA GLY A 452 60.48 36.92 -19.71
C GLY A 452 61.48 36.55 -18.61
N THR A 453 62.68 37.13 -18.66
CA THR A 453 63.72 36.93 -17.62
C THR A 453 64.31 38.27 -17.17
N PRO A 454 64.88 38.37 -15.95
CA PRO A 454 65.45 39.62 -15.46
C PRO A 454 66.60 40.14 -16.32
N GLU A 455 67.37 39.25 -16.97
CA GLU A 455 68.56 39.62 -17.73
C GLU A 455 68.20 40.22 -19.10
N ASN A 456 67.11 39.74 -19.71
CA ASN A 456 66.80 39.99 -21.11
C ASN A 456 65.53 40.81 -21.34
N SER A 457 64.67 40.96 -20.33
CA SER A 457 63.38 41.62 -20.46
C SER A 457 63.34 42.94 -19.71
N GLU A 458 62.75 43.97 -20.33
CA GLU A 458 62.40 45.22 -19.61
C GLU A 458 61.17 45.03 -18.73
N GLN A 459 60.32 44.07 -19.10
CA GLN A 459 59.10 43.68 -18.38
C GLN A 459 58.98 42.16 -18.32
N ILE A 460 58.58 41.65 -17.17
CA ILE A 460 58.22 40.24 -16.98
C ILE A 460 56.72 40.19 -16.73
N ILE A 461 56.00 39.33 -17.46
CA ILE A 461 54.55 39.17 -17.31
C ILE A 461 54.29 37.89 -16.53
N VAL A 462 53.46 37.99 -15.49
CA VAL A 462 52.98 36.82 -14.74
C VAL A 462 51.47 36.73 -14.94
N ARG A 463 51.02 35.64 -15.56
CA ARG A 463 49.62 35.45 -15.96
C ARG A 463 49.07 34.17 -15.36
N ALA A 464 47.88 34.23 -14.78
CA ALA A 464 47.16 33.02 -14.38
C ALA A 464 46.88 32.14 -15.61
N SER A 465 47.08 30.83 -15.48
CA SER A 465 46.75 29.87 -16.51
C SER A 465 45.23 29.78 -16.70
N ASN A 466 44.76 29.53 -17.93
CA ASN A 466 43.35 29.31 -18.22
C ASN A 466 42.79 28.07 -17.49
N THR A 467 43.66 27.16 -17.05
CA THR A 467 43.30 25.97 -16.26
C THR A 467 43.41 26.17 -14.75
N SER A 468 43.88 27.33 -14.27
CA SER A 468 44.09 27.54 -12.83
C SER A 468 42.77 27.48 -12.08
N LYS A 469 42.77 26.71 -10.99
CA LYS A 469 41.61 26.53 -10.10
C LYS A 469 41.63 27.46 -8.89
N LEU A 470 42.70 28.27 -8.75
CA LEU A 470 42.99 29.07 -7.56
C LEU A 470 43.05 30.56 -7.87
N ILE A 471 43.63 30.95 -9.00
CA ILE A 471 43.93 32.35 -9.31
C ILE A 471 43.40 32.78 -10.68
N LYS A 472 43.32 34.10 -10.86
CA LYS A 472 42.99 34.77 -12.11
C LYS A 472 43.78 36.05 -12.31
N GLY A 473 43.71 36.61 -13.52
CA GLY A 473 44.33 37.89 -13.85
C GLY A 473 45.81 37.78 -14.21
N GLN A 474 46.47 38.93 -14.26
CA GLN A 474 47.90 39.03 -14.56
C GLN A 474 48.49 40.30 -13.95
N PHE A 475 49.79 40.29 -13.70
CA PHE A 475 50.53 41.49 -13.32
C PHE A 475 51.83 41.59 -14.11
N VAL A 476 52.34 42.82 -14.24
CA VAL A 476 53.57 43.14 -14.98
C VAL A 476 54.62 43.62 -14.00
N ILE A 477 55.82 43.06 -14.10
CA ILE A 477 56.98 43.42 -13.30
C ILE A 477 57.94 44.22 -14.16
N THR A 478 58.21 45.48 -13.81
CA THR A 478 59.23 46.29 -14.46
C THR A 478 60.62 45.95 -13.92
N VAL A 479 61.57 45.66 -14.81
CA VAL A 479 62.96 45.34 -14.43
C VAL A 479 63.78 46.61 -14.31
N SER A 480 64.19 46.96 -13.09
CA SER A 480 65.07 48.11 -12.88
C SER A 480 66.48 47.80 -13.41
N ARG A 481 67.11 48.80 -14.02
CA ARG A 481 68.48 48.72 -14.51
C ARG A 481 69.48 48.40 -13.41
#